data_AF-A0A938XRN1-F1
#
_entry.id   AF-A0A938XRN1-F1
#
_cell.length_a   1.000
_cell.length_b   1.000
_cell.length_c   1.000
_cell.angle_alpha   90.00
_cell.angle_beta   90.00
_cell.angle_gamma   90.00
#
_symmetry.space_group_name_H-M   'P 1'
#
loop_
_entity.id
_entity.type
_entity.pdbx_description
1 polymer ?
#
loop_
_entity_poly.entity_id
_entity_poly.type
_entity_poly.pdbx_seq_one_letter_code
_entity_poly.pdbx_strand_id
1 'polypeptide(L)'
;MNFEQTILAYSYLSKKIKFKRQFDVFDRPLQFQKNKSKKNVKSFGIKRSLDQEEDNLKRQVDILDYKNNDNFILKLKTNAGVDEIILAKIEPKENLLQTIDYVRQRIKQNKNNTPNLQKNEVLQIPTMKFNLEHSYFDLIGDVVLNDGRVVTKAIQNVDFRLNETGATVRFKAKIKISKGIFRNKRSFIFDKPFLMYVKEQGAKYPYLAAWIANTEFLVKKH
;
A
#
# COMPACT_ATOMS: atom_id res chain seq x y z
N MET A 1 48.59 15.19 -11.62
CA MET A 1 47.42 14.98 -10.74
C MET A 1 46.18 15.00 -11.63
N ASN A 2 45.64 13.83 -11.98
CA ASN A 2 44.35 13.75 -12.65
C ASN A 2 43.26 13.78 -11.59
N PHE A 3 42.36 14.75 -11.65
CA PHE A 3 41.14 14.73 -10.85
C PHE A 3 40.27 13.60 -11.38
N GLU A 4 40.17 12.48 -10.64
CA GLU A 4 39.15 11.47 -10.90
C GLU A 4 37.77 12.12 -10.73
N GLN A 5 37.08 12.36 -11.84
CA GLN A 5 35.75 12.95 -11.86
C GLN A 5 34.74 11.93 -11.34
N THR A 6 34.52 11.96 -10.03
CA THR A 6 33.57 11.12 -9.32
C THR A 6 32.14 11.65 -9.49
N ILE A 7 31.20 10.78 -9.90
CA ILE A 7 29.77 11.10 -9.87
C ILE A 7 29.12 10.44 -8.65
N LEU A 8 28.53 11.26 -7.78
CA LEU A 8 27.57 10.83 -6.76
C LEU A 8 26.15 10.90 -7.33
N ALA A 9 25.52 9.75 -7.54
CA ALA A 9 24.12 9.66 -7.92
C ALA A 9 23.26 9.50 -6.66
N TYR A 10 22.54 10.53 -6.26
CA TYR A 10 21.68 10.50 -5.08
C TYR A 10 20.22 10.65 -5.49
N SER A 11 19.37 9.71 -5.06
CA SER A 11 17.93 9.80 -5.24
C SER A 11 17.22 9.76 -3.89
N TYR A 12 16.34 10.72 -3.65
CA TYR A 12 15.55 10.80 -2.43
C TYR A 12 14.08 10.87 -2.79
N LEU A 13 13.32 9.87 -2.37
CA LEU A 13 11.88 9.84 -2.55
C LEU A 13 11.21 10.15 -1.21
N SER A 14 10.77 11.40 -1.07
CA SER A 14 9.89 11.82 0.02
C SER A 14 8.63 12.42 -0.56
N LYS A 15 7.55 11.65 -0.57
CA LYS A 15 6.24 12.11 -1.04
C LYS A 15 5.22 12.07 0.10
N LYS A 16 4.60 13.21 0.39
CA LYS A 16 3.51 13.33 1.37
C LYS A 16 2.18 13.13 0.67
N ILE A 17 1.68 11.91 0.70
CA ILE A 17 0.40 11.55 0.09
C ILE A 17 -0.71 11.72 1.12
N LYS A 18 -1.75 12.50 0.77
CA LYS A 18 -2.88 12.75 1.67
C LYS A 18 -4.18 12.18 1.11
N PHE A 19 -5.03 11.63 1.97
CA PHE A 19 -6.41 11.30 1.61
C PHE A 19 -7.29 12.55 1.66
N LYS A 20 -8.38 12.55 0.87
CA LYS A 20 -9.36 13.64 0.89
C LYS A 20 -10.10 13.67 2.23
N ARG A 21 -10.41 12.50 2.77
CA ARG A 21 -10.98 12.31 4.11
C ARG A 21 -10.16 11.28 4.87
N GLN A 22 -10.00 11.49 6.17
CA GLN A 22 -9.32 10.56 7.05
C GLN A 22 -10.17 9.29 7.24
N PHE A 23 -9.52 8.12 7.13
CA PHE A 23 -10.12 6.84 7.44
C PHE A 23 -10.32 6.64 8.96
N ASP A 24 -11.14 5.67 9.32
CA ASP A 24 -11.32 5.27 10.72
C ASP A 24 -10.08 4.56 11.26
N VAL A 25 -9.72 4.84 12.52
CA VAL A 25 -8.76 4.01 13.27
C VAL A 25 -9.50 2.87 13.97
N PHE A 26 -8.94 1.66 13.89
CA PHE A 26 -9.48 0.50 14.60
C PHE A 26 -8.88 0.39 16.01
N ASP A 27 -9.75 0.38 17.01
CA ASP A 27 -9.35 0.21 18.42
C ASP A 27 -8.81 -1.19 18.71
N ARG A 28 -9.35 -2.21 18.04
CA ARG A 28 -8.84 -3.58 18.12
C ARG A 28 -7.65 -3.76 17.18
N PRO A 29 -6.64 -4.56 17.56
CA PRO A 29 -5.55 -4.89 16.65
C PRO A 29 -6.06 -5.70 15.47
N LEU A 30 -5.43 -5.49 14.32
CA LEU A 30 -5.46 -6.44 13.22
C LEU A 30 -4.45 -7.55 13.56
N GLN A 31 -4.88 -8.81 13.55
CA GLN A 31 -3.96 -9.94 13.66
C GLN A 31 -3.37 -10.23 12.28
N PHE A 32 -2.18 -9.69 12.03
CA PHE A 32 -1.44 -10.01 10.81
C PHE A 32 -0.79 -11.38 10.92
N GLN A 33 -1.00 -12.23 9.90
CA GLN A 33 -0.65 -13.64 9.91
C GLN A 33 0.33 -13.94 8.78
N LYS A 34 1.43 -14.61 9.12
CA LYS A 34 2.36 -15.20 8.14
C LYS A 34 2.76 -16.57 8.65
N ASN A 35 2.50 -17.61 7.88
CA ASN A 35 2.70 -19.01 8.30
C ASN A 35 2.01 -19.26 9.66
N LYS A 36 2.74 -19.76 10.65
CA LYS A 36 2.24 -20.00 12.02
C LYS A 36 2.33 -18.76 12.94
N SER A 37 2.94 -17.67 12.48
CA SER A 37 3.11 -16.45 13.29
C SER A 37 1.90 -15.52 13.15
N LYS A 38 1.38 -15.05 14.28
CA LYS A 38 0.36 -13.99 14.36
C LYS A 38 0.88 -12.84 15.19
N LYS A 39 0.73 -11.61 14.69
CA LYS A 39 1.19 -10.40 15.38
C LYS A 39 0.10 -9.33 15.33
N ASN A 40 -0.08 -8.63 16.45
CA ASN A 40 -1.03 -7.53 16.56
C ASN A 40 -0.42 -6.26 15.98
N VAL A 41 -1.12 -5.67 15.00
CA VAL A 41 -0.72 -4.42 14.37
C VAL A 41 -1.85 -3.39 14.44
N LYS A 42 -1.48 -2.11 14.42
CA LYS A 42 -2.45 -1.02 14.25
C LYS A 42 -3.04 -1.10 12.85
N SER A 43 -4.29 -0.68 12.71
CA SER A 43 -4.98 -0.67 11.43
C SER A 43 -5.97 0.46 11.33
N PHE A 44 -6.26 0.85 10.09
CA PHE A 44 -7.23 1.86 9.73
C PHE A 44 -8.10 1.38 8.56
N GLY A 45 -9.16 2.12 8.23
CA GLY A 45 -9.97 1.84 7.04
C GLY A 45 -11.40 2.33 7.18
N ILE A 46 -12.36 1.55 6.69
CA ILE A 46 -13.79 1.86 6.75
C ILE A 46 -14.45 0.81 7.62
N LYS A 47 -15.00 1.28 8.73
CA LYS A 47 -15.76 0.45 9.66
C LYS A 47 -17.09 0.01 9.03
N ARG A 48 -17.76 -0.92 9.70
CA ARG A 48 -19.11 -1.30 9.32
C ARG A 48 -20.09 -0.33 9.98
N SER A 49 -20.57 0.72 9.30
CA SER A 49 -21.70 1.50 9.80
C SER A 49 -23.01 1.19 9.08
N LEU A 50 -24.09 1.39 9.82
CA LEU A 50 -25.47 1.40 9.33
C LEU A 50 -25.89 2.81 8.87
N ASP A 51 -25.10 3.84 9.21
CA ASP A 51 -25.40 5.26 9.00
C ASP A 51 -24.88 5.78 7.64
N GLN A 52 -25.57 6.79 7.09
CA GLN A 52 -25.35 7.32 5.74
C GLN A 52 -24.11 8.22 5.59
N GLU A 53 -23.54 8.71 6.69
CA GLU A 53 -22.34 9.59 6.72
C GLU A 53 -21.06 8.92 6.16
N GLU A 54 -21.03 7.58 6.04
CA GLU A 54 -19.89 6.81 5.51
C GLU A 54 -19.66 6.93 3.99
N ASP A 55 -20.63 7.46 3.23
CA ASP A 55 -20.58 7.42 1.78
C ASP A 55 -19.40 8.21 1.19
N ASN A 56 -18.91 9.23 1.90
CA ASN A 56 -17.77 10.03 1.46
C ASN A 56 -16.43 9.27 1.58
N LEU A 57 -16.27 8.39 2.58
CA LEU A 57 -15.07 7.56 2.71
C LEU A 57 -15.05 6.43 1.67
N LYS A 58 -16.22 5.89 1.32
CA LYS A 58 -16.33 4.84 0.30
C LYS A 58 -15.93 5.36 -1.09
N ARG A 59 -16.20 6.64 -1.41
CA ARG A 59 -15.82 7.26 -2.70
C ARG A 59 -14.31 7.33 -2.96
N GLN A 60 -13.48 7.32 -1.91
CA GLN A 60 -12.02 7.28 -2.04
C GLN A 60 -11.46 5.86 -2.12
N VAL A 61 -12.31 4.84 -2.29
CA VAL A 61 -11.93 3.43 -2.46
C VAL A 61 -12.59 2.85 -3.70
N ASP A 62 -11.79 2.42 -4.67
CA ASP A 62 -12.30 1.64 -5.81
C ASP A 62 -11.90 0.17 -5.62
N ILE A 63 -12.87 -0.74 -5.74
CA ILE A 63 -12.64 -2.18 -5.80
C ILE A 63 -12.33 -2.53 -7.25
N LEU A 64 -11.07 -2.83 -7.55
CA LEU A 64 -10.62 -3.11 -8.91
C LEU A 64 -10.81 -4.57 -9.29
N ASP A 65 -10.70 -5.48 -8.33
CA ASP A 65 -10.99 -6.89 -8.52
C ASP A 65 -11.33 -7.58 -7.19
N TYR A 66 -12.24 -8.55 -7.23
CA TYR A 66 -12.63 -9.34 -6.09
C TYR A 66 -12.99 -10.76 -6.54
N LYS A 67 -12.24 -11.74 -6.05
CA LYS A 67 -12.57 -13.17 -6.21
C LYS A 67 -13.10 -13.75 -4.91
N ASN A 68 -12.48 -13.39 -3.78
CA ASN A 68 -12.91 -13.77 -2.43
C ASN A 68 -12.19 -12.89 -1.38
N ASN A 69 -12.49 -13.09 -0.10
CA ASN A 69 -11.94 -12.33 1.04
C ASN A 69 -10.40 -12.46 1.23
N ASP A 70 -9.75 -13.32 0.46
CA ASP A 70 -8.30 -13.51 0.45
C ASP A 70 -7.66 -13.25 -0.92
N ASN A 71 -8.46 -12.80 -1.89
CA ASN A 71 -8.01 -12.56 -3.25
C ASN A 71 -8.78 -11.38 -3.87
N PHE A 72 -8.22 -10.19 -3.67
CA PHE A 72 -8.83 -8.93 -4.13
C PHE A 72 -7.78 -7.85 -4.36
N ILE A 73 -8.16 -6.85 -5.16
CA ILE A 73 -7.36 -5.70 -5.54
C ILE A 73 -8.21 -4.45 -5.36
N LEU A 74 -7.67 -3.44 -4.67
CA LEU A 74 -8.33 -2.17 -4.50
C LEU A 74 -7.39 -1.00 -4.70
N LYS A 75 -7.98 0.16 -4.92
CA LYS A 75 -7.31 1.44 -5.06
C LYS A 75 -7.80 2.42 -4.00
N LEU A 76 -6.87 3.10 -3.36
CA LEU A 76 -7.16 4.26 -2.52
C LEU A 76 -6.85 5.54 -3.30
N LYS A 77 -7.85 6.41 -3.47
CA LYS A 77 -7.72 7.71 -4.12
C LYS A 77 -7.13 8.72 -3.14
N THR A 78 -6.26 9.59 -3.63
CA THR A 78 -5.60 10.63 -2.84
C THR A 78 -6.19 12.01 -3.14
N ASN A 79 -6.02 12.97 -2.23
CA ASN A 79 -6.66 14.30 -2.27
C ASN A 79 -6.26 15.11 -3.51
N ALA A 80 -5.05 14.91 -4.03
CA ALA A 80 -4.56 15.64 -5.19
C ALA A 80 -4.94 14.98 -6.53
N GLY A 81 -5.48 13.77 -6.54
CA GLY A 81 -5.72 12.99 -7.77
C GLY A 81 -4.44 12.59 -8.52
N VAL A 82 -3.27 13.11 -8.12
CA VAL A 82 -1.98 12.84 -8.77
C VAL A 82 -1.53 11.40 -8.52
N ASP A 83 -1.65 10.93 -7.28
CA ASP A 83 -1.20 9.61 -6.86
C ASP A 83 -2.37 8.68 -6.59
N GLU A 84 -2.18 7.41 -6.91
CA GLU A 84 -3.05 6.33 -6.47
C GLU A 84 -2.26 5.23 -5.78
N ILE A 85 -2.83 4.71 -4.69
CA ILE A 85 -2.25 3.60 -3.93
C ILE A 85 -3.03 2.35 -4.30
N ILE A 86 -2.34 1.33 -4.80
CA ILE A 86 -2.92 0.03 -5.10
C ILE A 86 -2.51 -0.95 -4.02
N LEU A 87 -3.50 -1.64 -3.46
CA LEU A 87 -3.33 -2.71 -2.50
C LEU A 87 -3.92 -3.99 -3.08
N ALA A 88 -3.13 -5.06 -3.14
CA ALA A 88 -3.55 -6.35 -3.68
C ALA A 88 -3.23 -7.48 -2.69
N LYS A 89 -4.28 -8.08 -2.13
CA LYS A 89 -4.17 -9.29 -1.33
C LYS A 89 -4.31 -10.46 -2.29
N ILE A 90 -3.18 -11.03 -2.71
CA ILE A 90 -3.07 -12.09 -3.71
C ILE A 90 -1.91 -13.01 -3.33
N GLU A 91 -1.81 -14.18 -3.98
CA GLU A 91 -0.58 -14.97 -3.93
C GLU A 91 0.53 -14.26 -4.75
N PRO A 92 1.77 -14.18 -4.23
CA PRO A 92 2.88 -13.58 -4.95
C PRO A 92 3.24 -14.42 -6.18
N LYS A 93 3.87 -13.77 -7.16
CA LYS A 93 4.54 -14.44 -8.28
C LYS A 93 6.02 -14.65 -7.95
N GLU A 94 6.80 -15.13 -8.92
CA GLU A 94 8.21 -15.46 -8.73
C GLU A 94 9.01 -14.28 -8.16
N ASN A 95 8.68 -13.06 -8.61
CA ASN A 95 9.29 -11.83 -8.12
C ASN A 95 8.28 -10.67 -8.06
N LEU A 96 8.73 -9.54 -7.50
CA LEU A 96 7.90 -8.35 -7.30
C LEU A 96 7.38 -7.78 -8.63
N LEU A 97 8.22 -7.73 -9.68
CA LEU A 97 7.84 -7.19 -10.99
C LEU A 97 6.74 -8.02 -11.64
N GLN A 98 6.90 -9.35 -11.68
CA GLN A 98 5.86 -10.25 -12.18
C GLN A 98 4.57 -10.15 -11.36
N THR A 99 4.66 -9.94 -10.05
CA THR A 99 3.50 -9.73 -9.18
C THR A 99 2.76 -8.44 -9.55
N ILE A 100 3.49 -7.35 -9.81
CA ILE A 100 2.94 -6.08 -10.27
C ILE A 100 2.27 -6.25 -11.64
N ASP A 101 2.93 -6.88 -12.60
CA ASP A 101 2.38 -7.06 -13.94
C ASP A 101 1.13 -7.95 -13.94
N TYR A 102 1.10 -9.00 -13.11
CA TYR A 102 -0.08 -9.82 -12.89
C TYR A 102 -1.26 -9.00 -12.31
N VAL A 103 -1.02 -8.16 -11.30
CA VAL A 103 -2.05 -7.27 -10.73
C VAL A 103 -2.55 -6.29 -11.79
N ARG A 104 -1.67 -5.69 -12.57
CA ARG A 104 -2.04 -4.75 -13.64
C ARG A 104 -2.86 -5.41 -14.73
N GLN A 105 -2.52 -6.64 -15.13
CA GLN A 105 -3.28 -7.41 -16.09
C GLN A 105 -4.70 -7.68 -15.58
N ARG A 106 -4.84 -8.09 -14.30
CA ARG A 106 -6.16 -8.29 -13.67
C ARG A 106 -6.99 -7.01 -13.67
N ILE A 107 -6.40 -5.86 -13.31
CA ILE A 107 -7.09 -4.57 -13.33
C ILE A 107 -7.61 -4.22 -14.73
N LYS A 108 -6.82 -4.49 -15.79
CA LYS A 108 -7.23 -4.22 -17.18
C LYS A 108 -8.33 -5.14 -17.69
N GLN A 109 -8.29 -6.42 -17.31
CA GLN A 109 -9.21 -7.44 -17.81
C GLN A 109 -10.56 -7.40 -17.10
N ASN A 110 -10.62 -6.84 -15.89
CA ASN A 110 -11.80 -6.95 -15.07
C ASN A 110 -12.86 -5.90 -15.39
N LYS A 111 -14.09 -6.36 -15.63
CA LYS A 111 -15.30 -5.56 -15.59
C LYS A 111 -15.97 -5.81 -14.24
N ASN A 112 -15.40 -5.27 -13.17
CA ASN A 112 -15.96 -5.49 -11.84
C ASN A 112 -17.37 -4.87 -11.76
N ASN A 113 -18.39 -5.70 -11.66
CA ASN A 113 -19.78 -5.27 -11.55
C ASN A 113 -20.09 -4.54 -10.23
N THR A 114 -19.19 -4.60 -9.25
CA THR A 114 -19.32 -3.95 -7.94
C THR A 114 -18.06 -3.15 -7.58
N PRO A 115 -17.78 -2.06 -8.31
CA PRO A 115 -16.53 -1.31 -8.23
C PRO A 115 -16.41 -0.46 -6.96
N ASN A 116 -17.49 -0.36 -6.17
CA ASN A 116 -17.53 0.46 -4.96
C ASN A 116 -17.74 -0.43 -3.73
N LEU A 117 -17.23 0.05 -2.59
CA LEU A 117 -17.53 -0.53 -1.28
C LEU A 117 -19.03 -0.38 -0.99
N GLN A 118 -19.71 -1.47 -0.64
CA GLN A 118 -21.15 -1.49 -0.38
C GLN A 118 -21.46 -1.23 1.10
N LYS A 119 -22.74 -0.97 1.40
CA LYS A 119 -23.21 -0.86 2.78
C LYS A 119 -22.88 -2.15 3.55
N ASN A 120 -22.35 -1.99 4.75
CA ASN A 120 -21.91 -3.05 5.64
C ASN A 120 -20.64 -3.84 5.23
N GLU A 121 -19.95 -3.46 4.16
CA GLU A 121 -18.63 -4.03 3.85
C GLU A 121 -17.54 -3.31 4.66
N VAL A 122 -16.51 -4.06 5.05
CA VAL A 122 -15.41 -3.54 5.88
C VAL A 122 -14.14 -3.43 5.05
N LEU A 123 -13.42 -2.33 5.23
CA LEU A 123 -12.04 -2.16 4.80
C LEU A 123 -11.15 -2.04 6.04
N GLN A 124 -10.14 -2.91 6.16
CA GLN A 124 -9.17 -2.85 7.26
C GLN A 124 -7.76 -3.08 6.72
N ILE A 125 -6.93 -2.05 6.82
CA ILE A 125 -5.56 -1.98 6.29
C ILE A 125 -4.61 -1.77 7.48
N PRO A 126 -3.48 -2.51 7.57
CA PRO A 126 -2.49 -2.25 8.60
C PRO A 126 -1.84 -0.88 8.41
N THR A 127 -1.57 -0.19 9.52
CA THR A 127 -0.77 1.04 9.51
C THR A 127 0.67 0.68 9.17
N MET A 128 1.24 1.31 8.15
CA MET A 128 2.60 1.08 7.66
C MET A 128 3.48 2.30 7.92
N LYS A 129 4.70 2.03 8.38
CA LYS A 129 5.75 3.03 8.54
C LYS A 129 7.09 2.35 8.34
N PHE A 130 7.83 2.77 7.32
CA PHE A 130 9.18 2.30 7.10
C PHE A 130 10.06 3.41 6.51
N ASN A 131 11.31 3.40 6.94
CA ASN A 131 12.39 4.18 6.36
C ASN A 131 13.36 3.14 5.77
N LEU A 132 13.50 3.15 4.46
CA LEU A 132 14.41 2.27 3.73
C LEU A 132 15.50 3.11 3.10
N GLU A 133 16.74 2.83 3.48
CA GLU A 133 17.93 3.24 2.75
C GLU A 133 18.37 2.03 1.92
N HIS A 134 18.42 2.18 0.60
CA HIS A 134 18.95 1.17 -0.30
C HIS A 134 20.14 1.74 -1.05
N SER A 135 21.31 1.10 -0.86
CA SER A 135 22.50 1.40 -1.65
C SER A 135 22.54 0.44 -2.82
N TYR A 136 22.47 0.95 -4.05
CA TYR A 136 22.61 0.15 -5.26
C TYR A 136 24.10 -0.02 -5.58
N PHE A 137 24.71 -1.09 -5.05
CA PHE A 137 26.10 -1.41 -5.33
C PHE A 137 26.32 -1.91 -6.76
N ASP A 138 25.28 -2.46 -7.39
CA ASP A 138 25.35 -2.97 -8.77
C ASP A 138 25.47 -1.86 -9.82
N LEU A 139 25.13 -0.62 -9.47
CA LEU A 139 25.32 0.57 -10.32
C LEU A 139 26.71 1.20 -10.12
N ILE A 140 27.51 0.69 -9.19
CA ILE A 140 28.85 1.19 -8.89
C ILE A 140 29.84 0.52 -9.86
N GLY A 141 30.48 1.32 -10.70
CA GLY A 141 31.44 0.84 -11.71
C GLY A 141 30.91 0.89 -13.15
N ASP A 142 29.63 1.14 -13.37
CA ASP A 142 29.10 1.38 -14.72
C ASP A 142 29.48 2.78 -15.21
N VAL A 143 30.02 2.85 -16.43
CA VAL A 143 30.31 4.10 -17.14
C VAL A 143 28.99 4.63 -17.70
N VAL A 144 28.43 5.65 -17.06
CA VAL A 144 27.08 6.15 -17.38
C VAL A 144 27.08 7.12 -18.57
N LEU A 145 28.23 7.64 -18.98
CA LEU A 145 28.34 8.67 -20.02
C LEU A 145 29.55 8.41 -20.93
N ASN A 146 29.44 8.76 -22.23
CA ASN A 146 30.51 8.70 -23.24
C ASN A 146 31.75 9.57 -22.91
N ASP A 147 31.81 10.17 -21.72
CA ASP A 147 32.90 11.03 -21.25
C ASP A 147 33.74 10.39 -20.11
N GLY A 148 33.53 9.11 -19.80
CA GLY A 148 34.39 8.34 -18.89
C GLY A 148 34.10 8.52 -17.40
N ARG A 149 32.97 9.13 -17.03
CA ARG A 149 32.58 9.30 -15.63
C ARG A 149 31.96 8.02 -15.05
N VAL A 150 32.41 7.63 -13.85
CA VAL A 150 32.00 6.41 -13.14
C VAL A 150 31.07 6.77 -11.98
N VAL A 151 29.96 6.03 -11.84
CA VAL A 151 29.11 6.13 -10.65
C VAL A 151 29.83 5.47 -9.49
N THR A 152 30.20 6.25 -8.48
CA THR A 152 30.93 5.73 -7.30
C THR A 152 30.00 5.38 -6.15
N LYS A 153 28.77 5.92 -6.16
CA LYS A 153 27.75 5.65 -5.15
C LYS A 153 26.36 6.01 -5.66
N ALA A 154 25.43 5.06 -5.55
CA ALA A 154 24.01 5.25 -5.80
C ALA A 154 23.21 4.95 -4.52
N ILE A 155 22.67 5.99 -3.87
CA ILE A 155 21.85 5.85 -2.66
C ILE A 155 20.40 6.22 -3.00
N GLN A 156 19.47 5.34 -2.61
CA GLN A 156 18.04 5.61 -2.61
C GLN A 156 17.50 5.62 -1.20
N ASN A 157 16.86 6.73 -0.82
CA ASN A 157 16.22 6.89 0.48
C ASN A 157 14.71 7.01 0.31
N VAL A 158 13.96 6.19 1.06
CA VAL A 158 12.49 6.13 1.05
C VAL A 158 11.95 6.25 2.48
N ASP A 159 11.42 7.41 2.87
CA ASP A 159 10.57 7.55 4.08
C ASP A 159 9.10 7.44 3.66
N PHE A 160 8.49 6.29 3.97
CA PHE A 160 7.11 6.01 3.62
C PHE A 160 6.25 5.77 4.85
N ARG A 161 5.09 6.43 4.88
CA ARG A 161 4.07 6.25 5.91
C ARG A 161 2.70 6.17 5.28
N LEU A 162 1.97 5.11 5.60
CA LEU A 162 0.58 4.96 5.23
C LEU A 162 -0.25 4.67 6.47
N ASN A 163 -1.11 5.64 6.82
CA ASN A 163 -1.96 5.60 7.99
C ASN A 163 -3.35 6.15 7.65
N GLU A 164 -4.21 6.31 8.66
CA GLU A 164 -5.58 6.80 8.49
C GLU A 164 -5.66 8.21 7.92
N THR A 165 -4.66 9.04 8.20
CA THR A 165 -4.75 10.49 8.05
C THR A 165 -4.42 10.93 6.63
N GLY A 166 -3.23 10.61 6.14
CA GLY A 166 -2.57 11.54 5.22
C GLY A 166 -2.29 12.94 5.84
N ALA A 167 -3.22 13.54 6.60
CA ALA A 167 -3.10 14.55 7.67
C ALA A 167 -4.40 14.64 8.54
N THR A 168 -4.30 15.21 9.75
CA THR A 168 -5.09 14.96 11.00
C THR A 168 -6.54 15.49 11.10
N VAL A 169 -7.52 14.61 11.44
CA VAL A 169 -8.73 14.84 12.30
C VAL A 169 -9.26 13.51 12.89
N ARG A 170 -9.34 13.37 14.23
CA ARG A 170 -9.71 12.12 14.94
C ARG A 170 -11.22 11.98 15.19
N PHE A 171 -11.84 10.87 14.78
CA PHE A 171 -13.15 10.41 15.28
C PHE A 171 -13.03 9.02 15.93
N LYS A 172 -13.69 8.81 17.08
CA LYS A 172 -13.68 7.56 17.87
C LYS A 172 -15.03 6.84 17.72
N ALA A 173 -15.02 5.60 17.23
CA ALA A 173 -16.18 4.72 17.22
C ALA A 173 -15.76 3.28 17.56
N LYS A 174 -16.37 2.67 18.58
CA LYS A 174 -16.09 1.29 19.01
C LYS A 174 -17.03 0.32 18.28
N ILE A 175 -16.49 -0.63 17.52
CA ILE A 175 -17.29 -1.69 16.88
C ILE A 175 -16.84 -3.07 17.36
N LYS A 176 -17.78 -3.87 17.86
CA LYS A 176 -17.61 -5.30 18.16
C LYS A 176 -17.76 -6.09 16.86
N ILE A 177 -16.64 -6.62 16.36
CA ILE A 177 -16.64 -7.55 15.22
C ILE A 177 -16.70 -8.98 15.78
N SER A 178 -17.77 -9.73 15.50
CA SER A 178 -17.90 -11.16 15.82
C SER A 178 -17.70 -12.01 14.56
N LYS A 179 -16.94 -13.11 14.67
CA LYS A 179 -16.58 -14.01 13.56
C LYS A 179 -17.78 -14.61 12.80
N GLY A 180 -18.97 -14.65 13.42
CA GLY A 180 -20.18 -15.24 12.83
C GLY A 180 -20.88 -14.39 11.75
N ILE A 181 -20.60 -13.08 11.68
CA ILE A 181 -21.31 -12.15 10.78
C ILE A 181 -20.71 -12.12 9.35
N PHE A 182 -19.57 -12.77 9.13
CA PHE A 182 -18.80 -12.72 7.88
C PHE A 182 -19.26 -13.67 6.78
N ARG A 183 -20.25 -14.54 7.03
CA ARG A 183 -20.48 -15.71 6.15
C ARG A 183 -20.90 -15.37 4.72
N ASN A 184 -21.51 -14.20 4.44
CA ASN A 184 -22.07 -13.90 3.12
C ASN A 184 -21.71 -12.50 2.53
N LYS A 185 -20.73 -11.76 3.07
CA LYS A 185 -20.38 -10.41 2.56
C LYS A 185 -18.89 -10.24 2.26
N ARG A 186 -18.58 -9.47 1.21
CA ARG A 186 -17.20 -9.12 0.87
C ARG A 186 -16.56 -8.36 2.03
N SER A 187 -15.34 -8.76 2.39
CA SER A 187 -14.55 -8.14 3.44
C SER A 187 -13.15 -7.90 2.92
N PHE A 188 -12.69 -6.65 2.99
CA PHE A 188 -11.40 -6.22 2.46
C PHE A 188 -10.42 -6.03 3.61
N ILE A 189 -9.88 -7.13 4.13
CA ILE A 189 -9.01 -7.16 5.31
C ILE A 189 -7.61 -7.62 4.89
N PHE A 190 -6.61 -6.77 5.12
CA PHE A 190 -5.18 -7.05 4.83
C PHE A 190 -4.46 -7.68 6.03
N ASP A 191 -4.91 -8.86 6.45
CA ASP A 191 -4.40 -9.60 7.61
C ASP A 191 -3.34 -10.66 7.28
N LYS A 192 -2.85 -10.72 6.04
CA LYS A 192 -1.79 -11.63 5.56
C LYS A 192 -0.97 -10.93 4.48
N PRO A 193 0.13 -11.52 3.97
CA PRO A 193 0.97 -10.89 2.96
C PRO A 193 0.21 -10.32 1.76
N PHE A 194 0.63 -9.15 1.32
CA PHE A 194 -0.03 -8.40 0.24
C PHE A 194 0.97 -7.49 -0.48
N LEU A 195 0.63 -7.15 -1.72
CA LEU A 195 1.33 -6.15 -2.50
C LEU A 195 0.77 -4.76 -2.18
N MET A 196 1.66 -3.79 -1.99
CA MET A 196 1.35 -2.37 -2.03
C MET A 196 2.21 -1.71 -3.08
N TYR A 197 1.62 -0.87 -3.92
CA TYR A 197 2.41 0.06 -4.73
C TYR A 197 1.73 1.41 -4.87
N VAL A 198 2.53 2.42 -5.18
CA VAL A 198 2.09 3.78 -5.42
C VAL A 198 2.56 4.21 -6.80
N LYS A 199 1.64 4.81 -7.55
CA LYS A 199 1.93 5.33 -8.87
C LYS A 199 1.18 6.62 -9.12
N GLU A 200 1.67 7.38 -10.10
CA GLU A 200 0.91 8.50 -10.61
C GLU A 200 -0.27 8.01 -11.44
N GLN A 201 -1.34 8.79 -11.48
CA GLN A 201 -2.49 8.51 -12.32
C GLN A 201 -2.03 8.47 -13.79
N GLY A 202 -2.47 7.45 -14.53
CA GLY A 202 -2.03 7.24 -15.93
C GLY A 202 -0.64 6.62 -16.11
N ALA A 203 0.23 6.63 -15.09
CA ALA A 203 1.57 6.03 -15.21
C ALA A 203 1.52 4.51 -15.43
N LYS A 204 2.43 4.02 -16.29
CA LYS A 204 2.56 2.59 -16.61
C LYS A 204 3.06 1.80 -15.39
N TYR A 205 4.13 2.26 -14.75
CA TYR A 205 4.78 1.59 -13.63
C TYR A 205 4.72 2.44 -12.35
N PRO A 206 4.72 1.80 -11.17
CA PRO A 206 4.82 2.52 -9.91
C PRO A 206 6.23 3.08 -9.69
N TYR A 207 6.31 4.22 -9.00
CA TYR A 207 7.58 4.74 -8.49
C TYR A 207 7.94 4.16 -7.12
N LEU A 208 7.00 3.49 -6.45
CA LEU A 208 7.21 2.78 -5.19
C LEU A 208 6.39 1.49 -5.18
N ALA A 209 7.01 0.35 -4.89
CA ALA A 209 6.32 -0.91 -4.68
C ALA A 209 6.98 -1.71 -3.55
N ALA A 210 6.18 -2.41 -2.75
CA ALA A 210 6.65 -3.26 -1.67
C ALA A 210 5.74 -4.49 -1.52
N TRP A 211 6.37 -5.65 -1.30
CA TRP A 211 5.68 -6.84 -0.83
C TRP A 211 5.70 -6.88 0.70
N ILE A 212 4.54 -6.70 1.32
CA ILE A 212 4.42 -6.64 2.78
C ILE A 212 4.33 -8.08 3.31
N ALA A 213 5.49 -8.72 3.46
CA ALA A 213 5.57 -10.13 3.82
C ALA A 213 5.41 -10.41 5.32
N ASN A 214 5.76 -9.46 6.17
CA ASN A 214 5.83 -9.61 7.62
C ASN A 214 5.43 -8.29 8.32
N THR A 215 5.59 -8.23 9.64
CA THR A 215 5.23 -7.04 10.43
C THR A 215 6.36 -6.04 10.62
N GLU A 216 7.51 -6.17 9.97
CA GLU A 216 8.65 -5.25 10.13
C GLU A 216 8.30 -3.84 9.66
N PHE A 217 7.50 -3.76 8.59
CA PHE A 217 7.00 -2.51 8.03
C PHE A 217 5.67 -2.05 8.64
N LEU A 218 5.13 -2.81 9.61
CA LEU A 218 3.82 -2.57 10.23
C LEU A 218 3.97 -2.00 11.64
N VAL A 219 3.12 -1.03 11.98
CA VAL A 219 3.12 -0.47 13.33
C VAL A 219 2.50 -1.46 14.32
N LYS A 220 3.33 -2.01 15.21
CA LYS A 220 2.89 -2.94 16.26
C LYS A 220 1.85 -2.29 17.18
N LYS A 221 0.94 -3.12 17.71
CA LYS A 221 -0.02 -2.72 18.74
C LYS A 221 0.18 -3.60 19.96
N HIS A 222 0.63 -2.97 21.04
CA HIS A 222 0.77 -3.56 22.36
C HIS A 222 -0.58 -3.55 23.09
#